data_AF-A0A150LC20-F1
#
_entry.id   AF-A0A150LC20-F1
#
_cell.length_a   1.000
_cell.length_b   1.000
_cell.length_c   1.000
_cell.angle_alpha   90.00
_cell.angle_beta   90.00
_cell.angle_gamma   90.00
#
_symmetry.space_group_name_H-M   'P 1'
#
loop_
_entity.id
_entity.type
_entity.pdbx_description
1 polymer ?
#
loop_
_entity_poly.entity_id
_entity_poly.type
_entity_poly.pdbx_seq_one_letter_code
_entity_poly.pdbx_strand_id
1 'polypeptide(L)'
;MRWIIRCIASCLIILSLSGCLYPKERLKQNQIPYEDQVAAVQSAVNQYRKATGGLLPIKTRDMKTPIYQKYPVDFNKLIPRYMQEPPGNAYESGGVFQYVIVDAEKNPTVKLLDLRLAERIRDLKLRLQMYQDNHRYPPFKKMIAPGVFTLDYKKLGYKEPPYAVSPFSGNNLPFVIDGNGEIYIDYRIDLYNALKKEKHHYRPGDDIRGILVKHSLFVPAYSLPYTIDAKTNEPIFLTK
;
A
#
# COMPACT_ATOMS: atom_id res chain seq x y z
N MET A 1 9.46 20.86 -55.85
CA MET A 1 8.14 21.10 -55.22
C MET A 1 7.59 19.89 -54.44
N ARG A 2 7.50 18.68 -55.03
CA ARG A 2 6.93 17.47 -54.35
C ARG A 2 7.68 17.03 -53.07
N TRP A 3 8.98 17.32 -52.95
CA TRP A 3 9.79 16.95 -51.78
C TRP A 3 9.55 17.88 -50.57
N ILE A 4 9.36 19.18 -50.84
CA ILE A 4 9.03 20.19 -49.82
C ILE A 4 7.66 19.90 -49.20
N ILE A 5 6.67 19.53 -50.03
CA ILE A 5 5.32 19.17 -49.57
C ILE A 5 5.34 17.91 -48.69
N ARG A 6 6.21 16.93 -49.00
CA ARG A 6 6.39 15.73 -48.17
C ARG A 6 7.05 16.03 -46.81
N CYS A 7 8.03 16.93 -46.77
CA CYS A 7 8.64 17.36 -45.50
C CYS A 7 7.64 18.14 -44.63
N ILE A 8 6.83 19.02 -45.23
CA ILE A 8 5.80 19.79 -44.50
C ILE A 8 4.72 18.85 -43.91
N ALA A 9 4.25 17.88 -44.69
CA ALA A 9 3.29 16.89 -44.21
C ALA A 9 3.85 16.01 -43.07
N SER A 10 5.13 15.63 -43.15
CA SER A 10 5.80 14.87 -42.08
C SER A 10 5.98 15.68 -40.80
N CYS A 11 6.30 16.97 -40.89
CA CYS A 11 6.36 17.87 -39.73
C CYS A 11 4.99 18.08 -39.08
N LEU A 12 3.91 18.19 -39.86
CA LEU A 12 2.55 18.33 -39.34
C LEU A 12 2.09 17.09 -38.55
N ILE A 13 2.53 15.90 -38.96
CA ILE A 13 2.28 14.64 -38.25
C ILE A 13 3.04 14.62 -36.92
N ILE A 14 4.32 15.01 -36.89
CA ILE A 14 5.11 15.03 -35.64
C ILE A 14 4.53 16.01 -34.61
N LEU A 15 3.99 17.17 -35.06
CA LEU A 15 3.36 18.16 -34.17
C LEU A 15 2.00 17.70 -33.63
N SER A 16 1.25 16.87 -34.36
CA SER A 16 -0.01 16.29 -33.89
C SER A 16 0.19 15.07 -32.97
N LEU A 17 1.39 14.47 -32.97
CA LEU A 17 1.82 13.47 -31.99
C LEU A 17 2.22 14.05 -30.62
N SER A 18 2.16 15.38 -30.43
CA SER A 18 2.25 16.02 -29.10
C SER A 18 0.97 15.81 -28.25
N GLY A 19 0.21 14.75 -28.52
CA GLY A 19 -0.96 14.36 -27.74
C GLY A 19 -0.59 14.12 -26.28
N CYS A 20 -1.23 14.88 -25.40
CA CYS A 20 -1.28 14.71 -23.95
C CYS A 20 0.06 14.35 -23.27
N LEU A 21 1.07 15.22 -23.39
CA LEU A 21 2.16 15.19 -22.42
C LEU A 21 1.58 15.51 -21.03
N TYR A 22 1.33 14.48 -20.23
CA TYR A 22 0.78 14.65 -18.88
C TYR A 22 1.76 15.55 -18.08
N PRO A 23 1.34 16.75 -17.63
CA PRO A 23 2.26 17.72 -17.05
C PRO A 23 3.01 17.12 -15.87
N LYS A 24 4.35 17.23 -15.86
CA LYS A 24 5.21 16.67 -14.80
C LYS A 24 4.85 17.20 -13.40
N GLU A 25 4.27 18.38 -13.31
CA GLU A 25 3.77 18.97 -12.05
C GLU A 25 2.56 18.23 -11.49
N ARG A 26 1.63 17.77 -12.35
CA ARG A 26 0.50 16.92 -11.94
C ARG A 26 1.00 15.58 -11.40
N LEU A 27 2.06 15.00 -11.99
CA LEU A 27 2.67 13.74 -11.50
C LEU A 27 3.26 13.88 -10.10
N LYS A 28 3.84 15.03 -9.74
CA LYS A 28 4.34 15.28 -8.37
C LYS A 28 3.18 15.46 -7.38
N GLN A 29 2.12 16.16 -7.76
CA GLN A 29 0.91 16.31 -6.93
C GLN A 29 0.24 14.95 -6.67
N ASN A 30 0.25 14.04 -7.64
CA ASN A 30 -0.35 12.70 -7.52
C ASN A 30 0.38 11.74 -6.56
N GLN A 31 1.49 12.18 -5.95
CA GLN A 31 2.23 11.40 -4.95
C GLN A 31 1.96 11.84 -3.50
N ILE A 32 1.19 12.92 -3.32
CA ILE A 32 0.91 13.49 -1.99
C ILE A 32 -0.46 12.99 -1.51
N PRO A 33 -0.54 12.47 -0.27
CA PRO A 33 -1.80 12.04 0.32
C PRO A 33 -2.59 13.25 0.84
N TYR A 34 -3.38 13.91 -0.02
CA TYR A 34 -4.20 15.04 0.41
C TYR A 34 -5.45 14.59 1.17
N GLU A 35 -5.66 15.13 2.37
CA GLU A 35 -6.82 14.83 3.23
C GLU A 35 -8.15 15.12 2.52
N ASP A 36 -8.23 16.23 1.79
CA ASP A 36 -9.44 16.61 1.05
C ASP A 36 -9.86 15.58 0.00
N GLN A 37 -8.88 14.92 -0.63
CA GLN A 37 -9.15 13.87 -1.61
C GLN A 37 -9.72 12.61 -0.93
N VAL A 38 -9.17 12.23 0.22
CA VAL A 38 -9.70 11.11 1.02
C VAL A 38 -11.11 11.43 1.53
N ALA A 39 -11.34 12.65 1.99
CA ALA A 39 -12.65 13.12 2.45
C ALA A 39 -13.69 13.12 1.32
N ALA A 40 -13.31 13.54 0.10
CA ALA A 40 -14.17 13.49 -1.07
C ALA A 40 -14.59 12.05 -1.41
N VAL A 41 -13.64 11.11 -1.42
CA VAL A 41 -13.95 9.69 -1.64
C VAL A 41 -14.82 9.12 -0.52
N GLN A 42 -14.55 9.46 0.74
CA GLN A 42 -15.38 9.06 1.88
C GLN A 42 -16.82 9.55 1.72
N SER A 43 -17.02 10.80 1.31
CA SER A 43 -18.35 11.37 1.06
C SER A 43 -19.09 10.59 -0.03
N ALA A 44 -18.42 10.29 -1.15
CA ALA A 44 -18.99 9.51 -2.23
C ALA A 44 -19.37 8.08 -1.78
N VAL A 45 -18.50 7.42 -1.02
CA VAL A 45 -18.77 6.09 -0.42
C VAL A 45 -19.99 6.14 0.51
N ASN A 46 -20.11 7.17 1.35
CA ASN A 46 -21.24 7.34 2.26
C ASN A 46 -22.56 7.54 1.50
N GLN A 47 -22.55 8.36 0.45
CA GLN A 47 -23.72 8.59 -0.40
C GLN A 47 -24.14 7.32 -1.16
N TYR A 48 -23.17 6.58 -1.71
CA TYR A 48 -23.41 5.28 -2.35
C TYR A 48 -24.05 4.29 -1.37
N ARG A 49 -23.47 4.15 -0.17
CA ARG A 49 -23.96 3.25 0.87
C ARG A 49 -25.40 3.59 1.27
N LYS A 50 -25.70 4.88 1.45
CA LYS A 50 -27.06 5.34 1.77
C LYS A 50 -28.06 5.03 0.66
N ALA A 51 -27.68 5.26 -0.59
CA ALA A 51 -28.55 5.05 -1.75
C ALA A 51 -28.82 3.56 -2.07
N THR A 52 -27.92 2.67 -1.65
CA THR A 52 -27.98 1.23 -1.96
C THR A 52 -28.44 0.37 -0.79
N GLY A 53 -28.94 0.98 0.29
CA GLY A 53 -29.41 0.25 1.46
C GLY A 53 -28.31 -0.44 2.26
N GLY A 54 -27.07 0.07 2.19
CA GLY A 54 -25.95 -0.42 2.99
C GLY A 54 -24.79 -1.06 2.22
N LEU A 55 -24.89 -1.21 0.89
CA LEU A 55 -23.82 -1.81 0.09
C LEU A 55 -22.59 -0.89 0.00
N LEU A 56 -21.40 -1.50 -0.08
CA LEU A 56 -20.14 -0.78 -0.25
C LEU A 56 -19.65 -0.82 -1.70
N PRO A 57 -19.09 0.29 -2.23
CA PRO A 57 -18.55 0.35 -3.58
C PRO A 57 -17.14 -0.26 -3.60
N ILE A 58 -17.05 -1.58 -3.44
CA ILE A 58 -15.77 -2.31 -3.37
C ILE A 58 -15.57 -3.21 -4.59
N LYS A 59 -14.29 -3.44 -4.92
CA LYS A 59 -13.85 -4.49 -5.84
C LYS A 59 -13.84 -5.82 -5.09
N THR A 60 -14.35 -6.89 -5.71
CA THR A 60 -14.32 -8.22 -5.12
C THR A 60 -12.88 -8.74 -5.05
N ARG A 61 -12.51 -9.34 -3.91
CA ARG A 61 -11.22 -9.98 -3.66
C ARG A 61 -11.44 -11.32 -2.97
N ASP A 62 -10.44 -12.19 -3.02
CA ASP A 62 -10.50 -13.49 -2.34
C ASP A 62 -10.61 -13.34 -0.83
N MET A 63 -11.27 -14.29 -0.17
CA MET A 63 -11.41 -14.28 1.29
C MET A 63 -10.08 -14.34 2.03
N LYS A 64 -9.04 -14.91 1.39
CA LYS A 64 -7.67 -15.03 1.93
C LYS A 64 -6.87 -13.73 1.82
N THR A 65 -7.38 -12.71 1.10
CA THR A 65 -6.67 -11.43 0.97
C THR A 65 -6.47 -10.77 2.34
N PRO A 66 -5.27 -10.27 2.65
CA PRO A 66 -5.00 -9.57 3.91
C PRO A 66 -5.98 -8.41 4.15
N ILE A 67 -6.33 -8.19 5.42
CA ILE A 67 -7.40 -7.26 5.82
C ILE A 67 -7.28 -5.86 5.20
N TYR A 68 -6.06 -5.31 5.13
CA TYR A 68 -5.80 -3.97 4.60
C TYR A 68 -5.77 -3.88 3.07
N GLN A 69 -5.85 -5.02 2.38
CA GLN A 69 -5.92 -5.13 0.92
C GLN A 69 -7.29 -5.62 0.44
N LYS A 70 -8.16 -6.02 1.37
CA LYS A 70 -9.36 -6.81 1.08
C LYS A 70 -10.47 -6.02 0.40
N TYR A 71 -10.60 -4.73 0.70
CA TYR A 71 -11.72 -3.90 0.24
C TYR A 71 -11.25 -2.67 -0.55
N PRO A 72 -10.63 -2.82 -1.74
CA PRO A 72 -10.34 -1.68 -2.60
C PRO A 72 -11.63 -1.00 -3.06
N VAL A 73 -11.62 0.33 -3.10
CA VAL A 73 -12.74 1.12 -3.64
C VAL A 73 -12.88 0.86 -5.14
N ASP A 74 -14.11 0.66 -5.57
CA ASP A 74 -14.48 0.55 -6.98
C ASP A 74 -15.07 1.88 -7.46
N PHE A 75 -14.21 2.72 -8.04
CA PHE A 75 -14.61 4.03 -8.55
C PHE A 75 -15.67 3.95 -9.66
N ASN A 76 -15.78 2.82 -10.38
CA ASN A 76 -16.83 2.63 -11.39
C ASN A 76 -18.24 2.63 -10.80
N LYS A 77 -18.37 2.28 -9.51
CA LYS A 77 -19.65 2.34 -8.78
C LYS A 77 -19.95 3.74 -8.24
N LEU A 78 -18.93 4.60 -8.15
CA LEU A 78 -19.04 5.96 -7.63
C LEU A 78 -19.26 6.99 -8.74
N ILE A 79 -18.69 6.77 -9.91
CA ILE A 79 -18.70 7.72 -11.03
C ILE A 79 -19.84 7.44 -12.01
N PRO A 80 -20.45 8.48 -12.61
CA PRO A 80 -20.32 9.92 -12.29
C PRO A 80 -21.26 10.37 -11.15
N ARG A 81 -22.05 9.44 -10.60
CA ARG A 81 -23.22 9.77 -9.78
C ARG A 81 -22.90 10.37 -8.41
N TYR A 82 -21.83 9.91 -7.78
CA TYR A 82 -21.42 10.29 -6.42
C TYR A 82 -20.12 11.10 -6.41
N MET A 83 -19.37 11.08 -7.52
CA MET A 83 -18.21 11.91 -7.77
C MET A 83 -17.91 11.98 -9.28
N GLN A 84 -17.24 13.04 -9.72
CA GLN A 84 -16.98 13.27 -11.15
C GLN A 84 -15.88 12.38 -11.72
N GLU A 85 -14.76 12.26 -11.01
CA GLU A 85 -13.59 11.48 -11.43
C GLU A 85 -12.82 10.97 -10.21
N PRO A 86 -12.01 9.90 -10.33
CA PRO A 86 -11.17 9.43 -9.23
C PRO A 86 -10.08 10.47 -8.91
N PRO A 87 -9.64 10.60 -7.65
CA PRO A 87 -8.57 11.53 -7.29
C PRO A 87 -7.30 11.29 -8.11
N GLY A 88 -6.56 12.35 -8.46
CA GLY A 88 -5.34 12.21 -9.26
C GLY A 88 -4.25 11.33 -8.62
N ASN A 89 -4.22 11.25 -7.29
CA ASN A 89 -3.29 10.38 -6.56
C ASN A 89 -3.77 8.91 -6.45
N ALA A 90 -4.97 8.61 -6.94
CA ALA A 90 -5.49 7.25 -7.03
C ALA A 90 -4.78 6.47 -8.15
N TYR A 91 -4.54 5.19 -7.92
CA TYR A 91 -3.93 4.28 -8.89
C TYR A 91 -4.70 4.23 -10.20
N GLU A 92 -6.04 4.24 -10.12
CA GLU A 92 -6.92 4.28 -11.28
C GLU A 92 -6.73 5.52 -12.16
N SER A 93 -6.16 6.61 -11.61
CA SER A 93 -5.82 7.85 -12.31
C SER A 93 -4.32 7.98 -12.62
N GLY A 94 -3.54 6.89 -12.46
CA GLY A 94 -2.09 6.89 -12.64
C GLY A 94 -1.28 7.39 -11.44
N GLY A 95 -1.92 7.55 -10.28
CA GLY A 95 -1.28 7.85 -9.01
C GLY A 95 -0.68 6.62 -8.31
N VAL A 96 -0.23 6.82 -7.07
CA VAL A 96 0.51 5.79 -6.30
C VAL A 96 -0.30 5.17 -5.16
N PHE A 97 -1.53 5.62 -4.94
CA PHE A 97 -2.36 5.14 -3.84
C PHE A 97 -3.54 4.32 -4.33
N GLN A 98 -3.73 3.15 -3.77
CA GLN A 98 -4.99 2.42 -3.85
C GLN A 98 -5.88 2.89 -2.71
N TYR A 99 -7.08 3.39 -3.03
CA TYR A 99 -8.09 3.68 -2.01
C TYR A 99 -8.73 2.38 -1.54
N VAL A 100 -8.80 2.20 -0.22
CA VAL A 100 -9.36 1.00 0.43
C VAL A 100 -10.33 1.39 1.53
N ILE A 101 -11.28 0.52 1.84
CA ILE A 101 -12.20 0.67 2.97
C ILE A 101 -11.74 -0.23 4.11
N VAL A 102 -11.56 0.35 5.30
CA VAL A 102 -11.35 -0.39 6.55
C VAL A 102 -12.62 -0.37 7.39
N ASP A 103 -12.71 -1.29 8.34
CA ASP A 103 -13.89 -1.43 9.22
C ASP A 103 -15.22 -1.51 8.45
N ALA A 104 -15.22 -2.31 7.39
CA ALA A 104 -16.31 -2.43 6.42
C ALA A 104 -17.66 -2.85 7.03
N GLU A 105 -17.64 -3.51 8.20
CA GLU A 105 -18.84 -4.03 8.85
C GLU A 105 -19.49 -3.00 9.79
N LYS A 106 -18.69 -2.21 10.52
CA LYS A 106 -19.21 -1.28 11.54
C LYS A 106 -19.17 0.16 11.05
N ASN A 107 -17.97 0.69 10.83
CA ASN A 107 -17.77 2.07 10.39
C ASN A 107 -16.83 2.15 9.16
N PRO A 108 -17.36 1.91 7.95
CA PRO A 108 -16.61 1.93 6.70
C PRO A 108 -15.83 3.24 6.52
N THR A 109 -14.52 3.16 6.66
CA THR A 109 -13.63 4.32 6.61
C THR A 109 -12.66 4.17 5.44
N VAL A 110 -12.57 5.19 4.59
CA VAL A 110 -11.66 5.25 3.45
C VAL A 110 -10.25 5.57 3.94
N LYS A 111 -9.30 4.78 3.46
CA LYS A 111 -7.87 4.91 3.73
C LYS A 111 -7.07 4.68 2.44
N LEU A 112 -5.79 4.99 2.50
CA LEU A 112 -4.83 4.85 1.42
C LEU A 112 -3.91 3.66 1.67
N LEU A 113 -3.76 2.82 0.65
CA LEU A 113 -2.71 1.83 0.55
C LEU A 113 -1.66 2.35 -0.43
N ASP A 114 -0.42 2.49 0.04
CA ASP A 114 0.70 2.96 -0.77
C ASP A 114 1.26 1.81 -1.64
N LEU A 115 1.09 1.92 -2.96
CA LEU A 115 1.51 0.89 -3.90
C LEU A 115 3.02 0.83 -4.10
N ARG A 116 3.76 1.88 -3.72
CA ARG A 116 5.24 1.86 -3.75
C ARG A 116 5.79 0.80 -2.81
N LEU A 117 5.06 0.46 -1.75
CA LEU A 117 5.40 -0.66 -0.85
C LEU A 117 5.34 -2.00 -1.59
N ALA A 118 4.34 -2.18 -2.45
CA ALA A 118 4.16 -3.39 -3.26
C ALA A 118 5.31 -3.56 -4.26
N GLU A 119 5.76 -2.47 -4.87
CA GLU A 119 6.89 -2.45 -5.81
C GLU A 119 8.18 -2.93 -5.13
N ARG A 120 8.49 -2.41 -3.94
CA ARG A 120 9.67 -2.84 -3.17
C ARG A 120 9.63 -4.31 -2.79
N ILE A 121 8.47 -4.81 -2.41
CA ILE A 121 8.27 -6.23 -2.11
C ILE A 121 8.45 -7.07 -3.38
N ARG A 122 7.90 -6.62 -4.51
CA ARG A 122 8.03 -7.30 -5.80
C ARG A 122 9.50 -7.42 -6.22
N ASP A 123 10.27 -6.35 -6.11
CA ASP A 123 11.70 -6.36 -6.43
C ASP A 123 12.48 -7.38 -5.57
N LEU A 124 12.17 -7.43 -4.27
CA LEU A 124 12.80 -8.39 -3.36
C LEU A 124 12.35 -9.82 -3.64
N LYS A 125 11.06 -10.04 -3.95
CA LYS A 125 10.51 -11.34 -4.34
C LYS A 125 11.18 -11.88 -5.61
N LEU A 126 11.43 -11.03 -6.61
CA LEU A 126 12.12 -11.45 -7.84
C LEU A 126 13.53 -11.96 -7.54
N ARG A 127 14.30 -11.24 -6.71
CA ARG A 127 15.66 -11.68 -6.32
C ARG A 127 15.63 -12.95 -5.47
N LEU A 128 14.65 -13.05 -4.58
CA LEU A 128 14.44 -14.25 -3.78
C LEU A 128 14.14 -15.46 -4.68
N GLN A 129 13.27 -15.30 -5.67
CA GLN A 129 12.96 -16.34 -6.64
C GLN A 129 14.20 -16.76 -7.43
N MET A 130 14.96 -15.81 -7.97
CA MET A 130 16.22 -16.10 -8.69
C MET A 130 17.24 -16.85 -7.81
N TYR A 131 17.27 -16.55 -6.51
CA TYR A 131 18.09 -17.30 -5.56
C TYR A 131 17.57 -18.73 -5.40
N GLN A 132 16.25 -18.90 -5.25
CA GLN A 132 15.59 -20.19 -5.06
C GLN A 132 15.65 -21.10 -6.31
N ASP A 133 15.77 -20.54 -7.51
CA ASP A 133 15.97 -21.32 -8.74
C ASP A 133 17.23 -22.21 -8.66
N ASN A 134 18.21 -21.80 -7.85
CA ASN A 134 19.47 -22.52 -7.63
C ASN A 134 19.62 -23.06 -6.20
N HIS A 135 18.64 -22.82 -5.31
CA HIS A 135 18.73 -23.16 -3.89
C HIS A 135 17.39 -23.65 -3.35
N ARG A 136 17.40 -24.74 -2.59
CA ARG A 136 16.17 -25.35 -2.06
C ARG A 136 15.37 -24.47 -1.08
N TYR A 137 16.02 -23.51 -0.41
CA TYR A 137 15.41 -22.70 0.64
C TYR A 137 15.74 -21.21 0.48
N PRO A 138 14.85 -20.29 0.92
CA PRO A 138 15.18 -18.89 1.08
C PRO A 138 16.47 -18.68 1.91
N PRO A 139 17.23 -17.59 1.66
CA PRO A 139 18.41 -17.27 2.44
C PRO A 139 17.99 -16.66 3.79
N PHE A 140 17.40 -17.46 4.67
CA PHE A 140 17.07 -17.06 6.03
C PHE A 140 18.35 -16.74 6.83
N LYS A 141 18.27 -15.74 7.69
CA LYS A 141 19.39 -15.30 8.55
C LYS A 141 19.15 -15.56 10.04
N LYS A 142 18.12 -14.92 10.62
CA LYS A 142 17.76 -15.05 12.04
C LYS A 142 16.26 -15.16 12.20
N MET A 143 15.80 -16.10 13.01
CA MET A 143 14.42 -16.17 13.50
C MET A 143 14.23 -15.07 14.57
N ILE A 144 13.28 -14.18 14.35
CA ILE A 144 12.99 -13.05 15.25
C ILE A 144 11.67 -13.22 16.01
N ALA A 145 10.83 -14.15 15.56
CA ALA A 145 9.66 -14.67 16.25
C ALA A 145 9.34 -16.06 15.66
N PRO A 146 8.53 -16.91 16.33
CA PRO A 146 8.08 -18.18 15.76
C PRO A 146 7.53 -18.00 14.33
N GLY A 147 8.18 -18.65 13.35
CA GLY A 147 7.79 -18.58 11.93
C GLY A 147 8.12 -17.27 11.20
N VAL A 148 8.82 -16.32 11.84
CA VAL A 148 9.22 -15.03 11.25
C VAL A 148 10.73 -14.88 11.26
N PHE A 149 11.29 -14.63 10.08
CA PHE A 149 12.72 -14.60 9.85
C PHE A 149 13.17 -13.31 9.18
N THR A 150 14.44 -12.96 9.40
CA THR A 150 15.17 -11.98 8.60
C THR A 150 15.86 -12.66 7.43
N LEU A 151 16.13 -11.89 6.37
CA LEU A 151 16.83 -12.36 5.17
C LEU A 151 18.33 -12.02 5.20
N ASP A 152 19.14 -12.89 4.62
CA ASP A 152 20.53 -12.62 4.30
C ASP A 152 20.62 -11.91 2.94
N TYR A 153 20.52 -10.57 2.98
CA TYR A 153 20.52 -9.73 1.78
C TYR A 153 21.83 -9.83 0.97
N LYS A 154 22.95 -10.21 1.59
CA LYS A 154 24.22 -10.40 0.86
C LYS A 154 24.11 -11.56 -0.14
N LYS A 155 23.43 -12.65 0.24
CA LYS A 155 23.15 -13.79 -0.65
C LYS A 155 22.20 -13.44 -1.79
N LEU A 156 21.38 -12.40 -1.61
CA LEU A 156 20.46 -11.87 -2.63
C LEU A 156 21.12 -10.79 -3.51
N GLY A 157 22.44 -10.58 -3.39
CA GLY A 157 23.20 -9.64 -4.20
C GLY A 157 23.00 -8.17 -3.83
N TYR A 158 22.50 -7.89 -2.63
CA TYR A 158 22.42 -6.52 -2.12
C TYR A 158 23.70 -6.14 -1.36
N LYS A 159 24.17 -4.91 -1.60
CA LYS A 159 25.26 -4.29 -0.81
C LYS A 159 24.79 -3.87 0.57
N GLU A 160 23.56 -3.33 0.63
CA GLU A 160 22.90 -2.87 1.84
C GLU A 160 21.48 -3.43 1.92
N PRO A 161 20.92 -3.66 3.13
CA PRO A 161 19.55 -4.13 3.28
C PRO A 161 18.54 -3.20 2.57
N PRO A 162 17.68 -3.72 1.69
CA PRO A 162 16.58 -2.94 1.14
C PRO A 162 15.58 -2.60 2.25
N TYR A 163 14.83 -1.52 2.03
CA TYR A 163 13.82 -1.03 2.98
C TYR A 163 12.57 -0.53 2.26
N ALA A 164 11.47 -0.46 3.01
CA ALA A 164 10.27 0.28 2.62
C ALA A 164 10.19 1.59 3.41
N VAL A 165 9.78 2.68 2.77
CA VAL A 165 9.56 3.95 3.49
C VAL A 165 8.18 3.91 4.11
N SER A 166 8.12 4.08 5.44
CA SER A 166 6.86 4.09 6.17
C SER A 166 5.96 5.25 5.73
N PRO A 167 4.69 5.01 5.38
CA PRO A 167 3.73 6.08 5.14
C PRO A 167 3.25 6.74 6.45
N PHE A 168 3.59 6.19 7.61
CA PHE A 168 3.21 6.72 8.93
C PHE A 168 4.27 7.63 9.52
N SER A 169 5.54 7.22 9.44
CA SER A 169 6.65 7.92 10.11
C SER A 169 7.70 8.47 9.15
N GLY A 170 7.69 8.06 7.88
CA GLY A 170 8.79 8.33 6.93
C GLY A 170 10.06 7.51 7.20
N ASN A 171 10.09 6.66 8.23
CA ASN A 171 11.25 5.83 8.55
C ASN A 171 11.46 4.71 7.53
N ASN A 172 12.71 4.26 7.42
CA ASN A 172 13.05 3.07 6.66
C ASN A 172 12.68 1.81 7.47
N LEU A 173 11.68 1.07 7.01
CA LEU A 173 11.21 -0.17 7.62
C LEU A 173 11.90 -1.38 6.97
N PRO A 174 12.38 -2.34 7.77
CA PRO A 174 12.99 -3.55 7.25
C PRO A 174 11.92 -4.54 6.74
N PHE A 175 12.36 -5.47 5.89
CA PHE A 175 11.54 -6.61 5.48
C PHE A 175 11.81 -7.84 6.35
N VAL A 176 10.77 -8.65 6.53
CA VAL A 176 10.80 -9.97 7.16
C VAL A 176 10.12 -10.98 6.24
N ILE A 177 10.41 -12.25 6.45
CA ILE A 177 9.89 -13.35 5.64
C ILE A 177 9.30 -14.43 6.55
N ASP A 178 8.19 -15.04 6.13
CA ASP A 178 7.59 -16.16 6.84
C ASP A 178 8.15 -17.52 6.35
N GLY A 179 7.70 -18.62 6.97
CA GLY A 179 8.08 -19.98 6.56
C GLY A 179 7.60 -20.39 5.15
N ASN A 180 6.63 -19.68 4.57
CA ASN A 180 6.12 -19.94 3.22
C ASN A 180 6.88 -19.16 2.14
N GLY A 181 7.83 -18.31 2.54
CA GLY A 181 8.57 -17.45 1.62
C GLY A 181 7.87 -16.13 1.30
N GLU A 182 6.80 -15.78 2.02
CA GLU A 182 6.09 -14.52 1.84
C GLU A 182 6.80 -13.39 2.58
N ILE A 183 6.97 -12.26 1.89
CA ILE A 183 7.69 -11.09 2.38
C ILE A 183 6.71 -10.06 2.95
N TYR A 184 7.05 -9.55 4.12
CA TYR A 184 6.28 -8.55 4.85
C TYR A 184 7.18 -7.38 5.27
N ILE A 185 6.55 -6.24 5.55
CA ILE A 185 7.19 -5.06 6.13
C ILE A 185 7.04 -5.12 7.65
N ASP A 186 8.15 -4.91 8.35
CA ASP A 186 8.18 -4.87 9.82
C ASP A 186 7.80 -3.46 10.32
N TYR A 187 6.58 -3.35 10.83
CA TYR A 187 6.01 -2.10 11.34
C TYR A 187 6.26 -1.88 12.84
N ARG A 188 7.09 -2.70 13.51
CA ARG A 188 7.31 -2.57 14.96
C ARG A 188 7.80 -1.18 15.36
N ILE A 189 8.64 -0.54 14.55
CA ILE A 189 9.14 0.83 14.82
C ILE A 189 7.97 1.83 14.84
N ASP A 190 7.08 1.75 13.86
CA ASP A 190 5.90 2.63 13.80
C ASP A 190 4.92 2.36 14.94
N LEU A 191 4.67 1.08 15.22
CA LEU A 191 3.80 0.66 16.31
C LEU A 191 4.34 1.12 17.66
N TYR A 192 5.64 0.99 17.89
CA TYR A 192 6.28 1.42 19.13
C TYR A 192 6.07 2.92 19.36
N ASN A 193 6.28 3.73 18.32
CA ASN A 193 6.07 5.17 18.38
C ASN A 193 4.59 5.51 18.60
N ALA A 194 3.67 4.82 17.92
CA ALA A 194 2.24 5.04 18.06
C ALA A 194 1.72 4.66 19.46
N LEU A 195 2.16 3.53 20.01
CA LEU A 195 1.80 3.07 21.36
C LEU A 195 2.27 4.04 22.44
N LYS A 196 3.42 4.70 22.26
CA LYS A 196 3.90 5.73 23.18
C LYS A 196 3.12 7.04 23.12
N LYS A 197 2.70 7.42 21.90
CA LYS A 197 2.08 8.72 21.65
C LYS A 197 0.58 8.72 21.93
N GLU A 198 -0.10 7.64 21.56
CA GLU A 198 -1.55 7.57 21.54
C GLU A 198 -2.08 6.75 22.73
N LYS A 199 -3.21 7.18 23.29
CA LYS A 199 -3.89 6.41 24.34
C LYS A 199 -4.52 5.16 23.74
N HIS A 200 -4.29 4.01 24.37
CA HIS A 200 -4.83 2.73 23.92
C HIS A 200 -5.24 1.81 25.08
N HIS A 201 -6.05 0.80 24.76
CA HIS A 201 -6.52 -0.23 25.70
C HIS A 201 -6.11 -1.65 25.29
N TYR A 202 -5.19 -1.76 24.32
CA TYR A 202 -4.68 -3.04 23.86
C TYR A 202 -4.05 -3.86 24.98
N ARG A 203 -4.30 -5.17 24.93
CA ARG A 203 -3.76 -6.18 25.82
C ARG A 203 -2.88 -7.15 25.02
N PRO A 204 -1.96 -7.87 25.67
CA PRO A 204 -1.27 -8.99 25.04
C PRO A 204 -2.27 -9.98 24.42
N GLY A 205 -2.05 -10.33 23.15
CA GLY A 205 -2.96 -11.11 22.32
C GLY A 205 -3.81 -10.27 21.33
N ASP A 206 -4.01 -8.98 21.59
CA ASP A 206 -4.77 -8.11 20.68
C ASP A 206 -3.93 -7.74 19.44
N ASP A 207 -4.58 -7.59 18.28
CA ASP A 207 -3.96 -7.00 17.09
C ASP A 207 -3.90 -5.47 17.22
N ILE A 208 -2.68 -4.95 17.38
CA ILE A 208 -2.46 -3.53 17.65
C ILE A 208 -2.32 -2.66 16.40
N ARG A 209 -2.35 -3.23 15.18
CA ARG A 209 -2.17 -2.45 13.94
C ARG A 209 -3.22 -1.37 13.74
N GLY A 210 -4.38 -1.53 14.36
CA GLY A 210 -5.45 -0.53 14.37
C GLY A 210 -5.01 0.86 14.86
N ILE A 211 -3.99 0.95 15.72
CA ILE A 211 -3.48 2.22 16.22
C ILE A 211 -2.92 3.10 15.10
N LEU A 212 -2.23 2.50 14.12
CA LEU A 212 -1.69 3.20 12.97
C LEU A 212 -2.80 3.70 12.05
N VAL A 213 -3.81 2.84 11.82
CA VAL A 213 -4.93 3.13 10.92
C VAL A 213 -5.82 4.25 11.45
N LYS A 214 -6.04 4.30 12.77
CA LYS A 214 -6.91 5.29 13.40
C LYS A 214 -6.35 6.72 13.29
N HIS A 215 -5.04 6.87 13.38
CA HIS A 215 -4.36 8.16 13.46
C HIS A 215 -3.65 8.59 12.16
N SER A 216 -3.96 7.93 11.04
CA SER A 216 -3.35 8.20 9.73
C SER A 216 -4.35 8.00 8.60
N LEU A 217 -4.08 8.59 7.43
CA LEU A 217 -4.79 8.28 6.19
C LEU A 217 -4.44 6.88 5.65
N PHE A 218 -3.37 6.25 6.15
CA PHE A 218 -2.81 5.04 5.58
C PHE A 218 -3.20 3.75 6.30
N VAL A 219 -3.04 2.63 5.59
CA VAL A 219 -3.10 1.28 6.15
C VAL A 219 -1.72 0.61 6.15
N PRO A 220 -1.37 -0.21 7.17
CA PRO A 220 -0.10 -0.93 7.20
C PRO A 220 -0.20 -2.16 6.29
N ALA A 221 -0.10 -1.94 4.98
CA ALA A 221 -0.16 -3.00 3.99
C ALA A 221 1.06 -3.93 4.07
N TYR A 222 0.90 -5.17 3.61
CA TYR A 222 1.97 -6.19 3.61
C TYR A 222 2.59 -6.40 4.99
N SER A 223 1.72 -6.45 6.00
CA SER A 223 2.10 -6.45 7.40
C SER A 223 1.60 -7.72 8.07
N LEU A 224 2.47 -8.37 8.84
CA LEU A 224 2.06 -9.42 9.77
C LEU A 224 1.23 -8.80 10.93
N PRO A 225 0.39 -9.58 11.63
CA PRO A 225 -0.24 -9.08 12.84
C PRO A 225 0.77 -8.89 13.97
N TYR A 226 0.51 -7.95 14.87
CA TYR A 226 1.36 -7.64 16.01
C TYR A 226 0.54 -7.59 17.29
N THR A 227 1.19 -7.82 18.41
CA THR A 227 0.62 -7.65 19.74
C THR A 227 1.62 -6.99 20.69
N ILE A 228 1.21 -6.77 21.93
CA ILE A 228 2.05 -6.16 22.98
C ILE A 228 2.68 -7.26 23.81
N ASP A 229 3.99 -7.16 24.05
CA ASP A 229 4.68 -8.02 25.01
C ASP A 229 4.24 -7.70 26.45
N ALA A 230 3.86 -8.73 27.21
CA ALA A 230 3.33 -8.56 28.56
C ALA A 230 4.35 -8.01 29.58
N LYS A 231 5.66 -8.13 29.30
CA LYS A 231 6.73 -7.71 30.22
C LYS A 231 7.28 -6.35 29.84
N THR A 232 7.53 -6.11 28.55
CA THR A 232 8.19 -4.89 28.09
C THR A 232 7.21 -3.84 27.57
N ASN A 233 5.95 -4.21 27.32
CA ASN A 233 4.95 -3.38 26.66
C ASN A 233 5.36 -2.93 25.23
N GLU A 234 6.30 -3.66 24.61
CA GLU A 234 6.79 -3.39 23.25
C GLU A 234 6.00 -4.20 22.20
N PRO A 235 5.93 -3.70 20.95
CA PRO A 235 5.26 -4.43 19.88
C PRO A 235 6.09 -5.64 19.44
N ILE A 236 5.46 -6.81 19.49
CA ILE A 236 6.00 -8.09 19.02
C ILE A 236 5.08 -8.67 17.94
N PHE A 237 5.58 -9.59 17.12
CA PHE A 237 4.73 -10.30 16.15
C PHE A 237 3.68 -11.13 16.89
N LEU A 238 2.42 -11.06 16.44
CA LEU A 238 1.37 -11.92 16.96
C LEU A 238 1.49 -13.28 16.27
N THR A 239 2.19 -14.20 16.91
CA THR A 239 2.31 -15.59 16.45
C THR A 239 1.12 -16.40 16.99
N LYS A 240 0.52 -17.22 16.13
CA LYS A 240 -0.51 -18.19 16.52
C LYS A 240 0.13 -19.50 16.95
#